data_AF-A0A7S2G0A1-F1
#
_entry.id   AF-A0A7S2G0A1-F1
#
_cell.length_a   1.000
_cell.length_b   1.000
_cell.length_c   1.000
_cell.angle_alpha   90.00
_cell.angle_beta   90.00
_cell.angle_gamma   90.00
#
_symmetry.space_group_name_H-M   'P 1'
#
loop_
_entity.id
_entity.type
_entity.pdbx_description
1 polymer ?
#
loop_
_entity_poly.entity_id
_entity_poly.type
_entity_poly.pdbx_seq_one_letter_code
_entity_poly.pdbx_strand_id
1 'polypeptide(L)'
;IVFEDLVSFSGLSSNGLGGVHVHALLWTQATSEAAAPDTSTPAYERVAFWPAGGGELPDQQRPKEGEAYFIAGSWNGWTEAHEMEDEGDGVFAFTLALGENRWELFQLWLDGDPERALHPGEHQAPKGVSVNGPEEGQSEFAWMIDGREKVVQGDDEELYEMWNEDLGEHGDCYRVRLRIAGEWRTVDWEKLKAPQGKVSNRQFGEYYLIGDCNDWEAQLAQQLQPDPDV
;
A
#
# COMPACT_ATOMS: atom_id res chain seq x y z
N ILE A 1 18.97 -17.92 -32.35
CA ILE A 1 18.31 -16.85 -31.58
C ILE A 1 17.24 -16.30 -32.50
N VAL A 2 15.99 -16.63 -32.24
CA VAL A 2 14.85 -16.15 -33.03
C VAL A 2 14.59 -14.73 -32.54
N PHE A 3 14.73 -13.74 -33.42
CA PHE A 3 14.34 -12.37 -33.10
C PHE A 3 12.81 -12.36 -33.04
N GLU A 4 12.25 -12.11 -31.86
CA GLU A 4 10.84 -11.75 -31.75
C GLU A 4 10.66 -10.41 -32.46
N ASP A 5 9.70 -10.35 -33.39
CA ASP A 5 9.37 -9.12 -34.11
C ASP A 5 8.92 -8.06 -33.11
N LEU A 6 9.81 -7.13 -32.76
CA LEU A 6 9.48 -6.06 -31.83
C LEU A 6 8.55 -5.08 -32.54
N VAL A 7 7.29 -5.06 -32.09
CA VAL A 7 6.23 -4.20 -32.61
C VAL A 7 5.90 -3.10 -31.60
N SER A 8 5.68 -1.88 -32.09
CA SER A 8 5.16 -0.77 -31.30
C SER A 8 3.90 -0.19 -31.93
N PHE A 9 2.99 0.27 -31.07
CA PHE A 9 1.79 1.01 -31.44
C PHE A 9 1.82 2.39 -30.77
N SER A 10 1.42 3.43 -31.49
CA SER A 10 1.33 4.79 -30.94
C SER A 10 0.06 5.48 -31.41
N GLY A 11 -0.71 6.04 -30.48
CA GLY A 11 -1.92 6.79 -30.78
C GLY A 11 -1.65 8.29 -30.82
N LEU A 12 -2.18 8.99 -31.82
CA LEU A 12 -2.19 10.46 -31.90
C LEU A 12 -3.63 10.94 -31.98
N SER A 13 -4.06 11.70 -30.97
CA SER A 13 -5.37 12.35 -30.95
C SER A 13 -5.24 13.84 -31.22
N SER A 14 -6.11 14.38 -32.08
CA SER A 14 -6.24 15.82 -32.31
C SER A 14 -7.71 16.22 -32.29
N ASN A 15 -7.98 17.35 -31.64
CA ASN A 15 -9.32 17.92 -31.50
C ASN A 15 -9.35 19.31 -32.15
N GLY A 16 -10.25 19.52 -33.12
CA GLY A 16 -10.48 20.81 -33.75
C GLY A 16 -11.64 21.60 -33.12
N LEU A 17 -11.56 22.93 -33.15
CA LEU A 17 -12.61 23.84 -32.65
C LEU A 17 -13.99 23.65 -33.30
N GLY A 18 -14.06 22.97 -34.45
CA GLY A 18 -15.32 22.63 -35.15
C GLY A 18 -15.93 21.28 -34.76
N GLY A 19 -15.47 20.63 -33.69
CA GLY A 19 -15.97 19.31 -33.26
C GLY A 19 -15.43 18.12 -34.05
N VAL A 20 -14.37 18.33 -34.84
CA VAL A 20 -13.68 17.23 -35.54
C VAL A 20 -12.69 16.60 -34.58
N HIS A 21 -12.90 15.31 -34.31
CA HIS A 21 -11.98 14.46 -33.57
C HIS A 21 -11.26 13.55 -34.56
N VAL A 22 -9.92 13.63 -34.58
CA VAL A 22 -9.09 12.71 -35.37
C VAL A 22 -8.26 11.89 -34.39
N HIS A 23 -8.29 10.58 -34.56
CA HIS A 23 -7.39 9.66 -33.88
C HIS A 23 -6.67 8.83 -34.94
N ALA A 24 -5.35 8.78 -34.86
CA ALA A 24 -4.52 7.96 -35.73
C ALA A 24 -3.77 6.93 -34.89
N LEU A 25 -3.83 5.66 -35.32
CA LEU A 25 -3.01 4.59 -34.78
C LEU A 25 -1.82 4.37 -35.73
N LEU A 26 -0.63 4.59 -35.21
CA LEU A 26 0.63 4.30 -35.87
C LEU A 26 1.11 2.93 -35.41
N TRP A 27 1.50 2.10 -36.36
CA TRP A 27 2.14 0.81 -36.13
C TRP A 27 3.54 0.85 -36.72
N THR A 28 4.52 0.44 -35.93
CA THR A 28 5.91 0.33 -36.38
C THR A 28 6.49 -1.03 -36.00
N GLN A 29 7.30 -1.59 -36.90
CA GLN A 29 8.06 -2.80 -36.67
C GLN A 29 9.54 -2.42 -36.64
N ALA A 30 10.24 -2.81 -35.58
CA ALA A 30 11.67 -2.55 -35.48
C ALA A 30 12.43 -3.36 -36.53
N THR A 31 13.17 -2.67 -37.40
CA THR A 31 14.12 -3.32 -38.31
C THR A 31 15.44 -3.58 -37.59
N SER A 32 16.07 -4.72 -37.89
CA SER A 32 17.28 -5.21 -37.22
C SER A 32 18.50 -4.27 -37.27
N GLU A 33 18.45 -3.21 -38.08
CA GLU A 33 19.57 -2.30 -38.34
C GLU A 33 19.57 -1.06 -37.43
N ALA A 34 18.43 -0.72 -36.80
CA ALA A 34 18.28 0.47 -35.96
C ALA A 34 18.15 0.20 -34.46
N ALA A 35 18.02 -1.08 -34.07
CA ALA A 35 17.89 -1.48 -32.67
C ALA A 35 19.23 -2.00 -32.14
N ALA A 36 20.08 -1.10 -31.62
CA ALA A 36 20.90 -1.53 -30.49
C ALA A 36 19.87 -1.93 -29.41
N PRO A 37 19.90 -3.15 -28.86
CA PRO A 37 19.00 -3.48 -27.79
C PRO A 37 19.39 -2.58 -26.63
N ASP A 38 18.57 -1.56 -26.38
CA ASP A 38 18.57 -0.92 -25.09
C ASP A 38 18.05 -1.99 -24.12
N THR A 39 18.99 -2.73 -23.54
CA THR A 39 18.72 -3.74 -22.52
C THR A 39 18.33 -3.11 -21.19
N SER A 40 18.28 -1.78 -21.10
CA SER A 40 17.40 -1.17 -20.13
C SER A 40 15.98 -1.38 -20.63
N THR A 41 15.38 -2.52 -20.29
CA THR A 41 13.92 -2.55 -20.16
C THR A 41 13.65 -1.46 -19.15
N PRO A 42 13.04 -0.32 -19.51
CA PRO A 42 12.62 0.60 -18.47
C PRO A 42 11.74 -0.24 -17.57
N ALA A 43 11.96 -0.14 -16.27
CA ALA A 43 11.07 -0.69 -15.27
C ALA A 43 9.76 0.11 -15.34
N TYR A 44 9.06 0.07 -16.49
CA TYR A 44 7.70 0.53 -16.59
C TYR A 44 6.97 -0.31 -15.57
N GLU A 45 6.55 0.34 -14.48
CA GLU A 45 5.70 -0.25 -13.48
C GLU A 45 4.57 -0.94 -14.23
N ARG A 46 4.52 -2.27 -14.11
CA ARG A 46 3.37 -3.04 -14.56
C ARG A 46 2.16 -2.35 -13.96
N VAL A 47 1.16 -2.05 -14.79
CA VAL A 47 -0.14 -1.53 -14.35
C VAL A 47 -0.53 -2.29 -13.09
N ALA A 48 -0.59 -1.63 -11.93
CA ALA A 48 -0.79 -2.36 -10.67
C ALA A 48 -2.19 -2.98 -10.59
N PHE A 49 -3.16 -2.36 -11.28
CA PHE A 49 -4.55 -2.80 -11.29
C PHE A 49 -5.27 -2.37 -12.56
N TRP A 50 -6.09 -3.26 -13.12
CA TRP A 50 -6.98 -2.94 -14.22
C TRP A 50 -8.44 -3.26 -13.85
N PRO A 51 -9.33 -2.26 -13.75
CA PRO A 51 -10.68 -2.45 -13.22
C PRO A 51 -11.59 -3.25 -14.15
N ALA A 52 -11.31 -3.30 -15.45
CA ALA A 52 -12.05 -4.16 -16.37
C ALA A 52 -11.63 -5.64 -16.23
N GLY A 53 -10.58 -5.92 -15.46
CA GLY A 53 -10.01 -7.24 -15.26
C GLY A 53 -9.33 -7.83 -16.49
N GLY A 54 -9.05 -9.12 -16.42
CA GLY A 54 -8.37 -9.92 -17.44
C GLY A 54 -7.97 -11.25 -16.82
N GLY A 55 -8.06 -12.34 -17.59
CA GLY A 55 -7.76 -13.68 -17.07
C GLY A 55 -8.65 -14.11 -15.89
N GLU A 56 -8.21 -15.17 -15.21
CA GLU A 56 -8.84 -15.69 -13.99
C GLU A 56 -7.75 -15.86 -12.93
N LEU A 57 -8.01 -15.36 -11.72
CA LEU A 57 -7.11 -15.59 -10.59
C LEU A 57 -7.07 -17.10 -10.27
N PRO A 58 -5.90 -17.76 -10.21
CA PRO A 58 -5.81 -19.19 -9.92
C PRO A 58 -6.41 -19.54 -8.54
N ASP A 59 -7.01 -20.72 -8.40
CA ASP A 59 -7.64 -21.16 -7.15
C ASP A 59 -6.68 -21.14 -5.94
N GLN A 60 -5.40 -21.44 -6.18
CA GLN A 60 -4.36 -21.39 -5.14
C GLN A 60 -4.14 -19.98 -4.57
N GLN A 61 -4.45 -18.94 -5.36
CA GLN A 61 -4.33 -17.54 -4.99
C GLN A 61 -5.63 -16.95 -4.40
N ARG A 62 -6.64 -17.80 -4.19
CA ARG A 62 -7.91 -17.47 -3.54
C ARG A 62 -7.99 -18.16 -2.17
N PRO A 63 -8.80 -17.61 -1.24
CA PRO A 63 -9.22 -18.34 -0.05
C PRO A 63 -9.84 -19.68 -0.44
N LYS A 64 -9.78 -20.65 0.47
CA LYS A 64 -10.46 -21.93 0.27
C LYS A 64 -11.98 -21.70 0.23
N GLU A 65 -12.70 -22.66 -0.36
CA GLU A 65 -14.15 -22.57 -0.45
C GLU A 65 -14.79 -22.42 0.95
N GLY A 66 -15.50 -21.31 1.16
CA GLY A 66 -16.13 -20.98 2.44
C GLY A 66 -15.26 -20.15 3.39
N GLU A 67 -14.01 -19.86 3.04
CA GLU A 67 -13.10 -19.01 3.80
C GLU A 67 -13.03 -17.57 3.24
N ALA A 68 -12.47 -16.66 4.01
CA ALA A 68 -12.42 -15.23 3.71
C ALA A 68 -10.98 -14.68 3.58
N TYR A 69 -10.89 -13.41 3.19
CA TYR A 69 -9.66 -12.62 3.30
C TYR A 69 -9.57 -12.03 4.71
N PHE A 70 -8.39 -12.12 5.30
CA PHE A 70 -8.10 -11.58 6.62
C PHE A 70 -7.03 -10.50 6.53
N ILE A 71 -6.96 -9.65 7.55
CA ILE A 71 -5.92 -8.63 7.72
C ILE A 71 -5.24 -8.81 9.08
N ALA A 72 -3.91 -8.68 9.08
CA ALA A 72 -3.09 -8.70 10.28
C ALA A 72 -2.02 -7.61 10.17
N GLY A 73 -1.58 -7.06 11.31
CA GLY A 73 -0.64 -5.96 11.28
C GLY A 73 -0.03 -5.57 12.61
N SER A 74 0.61 -4.42 12.65
CA SER A 74 1.37 -3.95 13.81
C SER A 74 0.50 -3.65 15.04
N TRP A 75 -0.76 -3.23 14.87
CA TRP A 75 -1.64 -2.84 15.98
C TRP A 75 -1.95 -3.98 16.97
N ASN A 76 -1.81 -5.23 16.54
CA ASN A 76 -1.93 -6.41 17.40
C ASN A 76 -0.68 -7.29 17.39
N GLY A 77 0.46 -6.72 16.98
CA GLY A 77 1.74 -7.43 16.94
C GLY A 77 1.74 -8.67 16.04
N TRP A 78 0.94 -8.68 14.98
CA TRP A 78 0.84 -9.81 14.03
C TRP A 78 0.33 -11.12 14.65
N THR A 79 -0.39 -11.03 15.77
CA THR A 79 -0.82 -12.23 16.53
C THR A 79 -2.22 -12.73 16.16
N GLU A 80 -3.10 -11.84 15.70
CA GLU A 80 -4.48 -12.17 15.37
C GLU A 80 -4.83 -11.64 13.97
N ALA A 81 -5.54 -12.45 13.18
CA ALA A 81 -6.04 -12.04 11.88
C ALA A 81 -7.53 -11.66 12.00
N HIS A 82 -7.93 -10.56 11.38
CA HIS A 82 -9.31 -10.08 11.38
C HIS A 82 -9.93 -10.29 10.01
N GLU A 83 -11.15 -10.85 9.98
CA GLU A 83 -11.88 -11.06 8.73
C GLU A 83 -12.24 -9.72 8.07
N MET A 84 -12.05 -9.64 6.75
CA MET A 84 -12.47 -8.50 5.94
C MET A 84 -13.93 -8.67 5.50
N GLU A 85 -14.68 -7.57 5.50
CA GLU A 85 -16.06 -7.52 5.03
C GLU A 85 -16.10 -7.57 3.49
N ASP A 86 -16.88 -8.50 2.93
CA ASP A 86 -17.16 -8.53 1.50
C ASP A 86 -18.16 -7.41 1.12
N GLU A 87 -17.67 -6.38 0.42
CA GLU A 87 -18.47 -5.27 -0.08
C GLU A 87 -19.09 -5.58 -1.46
N GLY A 88 -18.82 -6.75 -2.05
CA GLY A 88 -19.23 -7.15 -3.37
C GLY A 88 -18.27 -6.73 -4.49
N ASP A 89 -18.52 -7.22 -5.71
CA ASP A 89 -17.72 -6.91 -6.91
C ASP A 89 -16.21 -7.14 -6.77
N GLY A 90 -15.81 -8.13 -5.96
CA GLY A 90 -14.41 -8.44 -5.69
C GLY A 90 -13.71 -7.44 -4.77
N VAL A 91 -14.48 -6.67 -3.99
CA VAL A 91 -13.96 -5.72 -2.99
C VAL A 91 -14.16 -6.27 -1.59
N PHE A 92 -13.06 -6.41 -0.86
CA PHE A 92 -13.05 -6.83 0.54
C PHE A 92 -12.45 -5.71 1.39
N ALA A 93 -13.05 -5.39 2.52
CA ALA A 93 -12.69 -4.19 3.25
C ALA A 93 -12.59 -4.38 4.78
N PHE A 94 -11.69 -3.63 5.40
CA PHE A 94 -11.51 -3.59 6.84
C PHE A 94 -11.30 -2.16 7.32
N THR A 95 -11.83 -1.84 8.50
CA THR A 95 -11.66 -0.52 9.10
C THR A 95 -10.56 -0.58 10.16
N LEU A 96 -9.44 0.05 9.85
CA LEU A 96 -8.26 0.14 10.70
C LEU A 96 -8.22 1.50 11.40
N ALA A 97 -7.91 1.53 12.69
CA ALA A 97 -7.65 2.77 13.43
C ALA A 97 -6.14 2.95 13.62
N LEU A 98 -5.63 4.15 13.39
CA LEU A 98 -4.21 4.44 13.63
C LEU A 98 -3.90 4.44 15.13
N GLY A 99 -2.85 3.74 15.53
CA GLY A 99 -2.30 3.83 16.87
C GLY A 99 -1.62 5.19 17.15
N GLU A 100 -1.02 5.29 18.33
CA GLU A 100 -0.36 6.51 18.82
C GLU A 100 0.82 6.96 17.96
N ASN A 101 1.46 6.01 17.27
CA ASN A 101 2.57 6.28 16.36
C ASN A 101 2.13 6.98 15.06
N ARG A 102 0.82 7.03 14.78
CA ARG A 102 0.21 7.56 13.55
C ARG A 102 0.68 6.85 12.28
N TRP A 103 1.19 5.63 12.40
CA TRP A 103 1.47 4.74 11.28
C TRP A 103 1.16 3.30 11.68
N GLU A 104 0.75 2.49 10.72
CA GLU A 104 0.51 1.05 10.91
C GLU A 104 0.99 0.26 9.69
N LEU A 105 1.59 -0.90 9.94
CA LEU A 105 1.98 -1.89 8.94
C LEU A 105 0.97 -3.03 8.91
N PHE A 106 0.69 -3.57 7.72
CA PHE A 106 -0.19 -4.73 7.59
C PHE A 106 0.09 -5.61 6.37
N GLN A 107 -0.44 -6.83 6.44
CA GLN A 107 -0.56 -7.80 5.35
C GLN A 107 -1.99 -8.32 5.30
N LEU A 108 -2.34 -8.97 4.20
CA LEU A 108 -3.61 -9.69 4.09
C LEU A 108 -3.32 -11.18 4.06
N TRP A 109 -4.07 -11.99 4.77
CA TRP A 109 -3.85 -13.43 4.87
C TRP A 109 -5.05 -14.18 4.29
N LEU A 110 -4.79 -15.23 3.52
CA LEU A 110 -5.84 -16.12 3.01
C LEU A 110 -6.18 -17.13 4.10
N ASP A 111 -7.47 -17.34 4.38
CA ASP A 111 -7.95 -18.24 5.44
C ASP A 111 -7.39 -17.92 6.85
N GLY A 112 -6.87 -16.70 7.06
CA GLY A 112 -6.21 -16.32 8.32
C GLY A 112 -4.84 -16.97 8.53
N ASP A 113 -4.24 -17.55 7.49
CA ASP A 113 -2.95 -18.24 7.54
C ASP A 113 -1.79 -17.30 7.15
N PRO A 114 -0.83 -17.01 8.05
CA PRO A 114 0.32 -16.16 7.75
C PRO A 114 1.26 -16.76 6.69
N GLU A 115 1.25 -18.09 6.47
CA GLU A 115 2.02 -18.71 5.39
C GLU A 115 1.37 -18.50 4.01
N ARG A 116 0.11 -18.03 3.98
CA ARG A 116 -0.62 -17.65 2.77
C ARG A 116 -0.89 -16.15 2.75
N ALA A 117 0.16 -15.36 2.99
CA ALA A 117 0.07 -13.91 2.99
C ALA A 117 0.10 -13.31 1.57
N LEU A 118 -0.76 -12.33 1.34
CA LEU A 118 -0.64 -11.33 0.30
C LEU A 118 0.16 -10.16 0.85
N HIS A 119 1.10 -9.68 0.04
CA HIS A 119 2.03 -8.62 0.43
C HIS A 119 2.39 -7.74 -0.78
N PRO A 120 2.90 -6.53 -0.55
CA PRO A 120 3.46 -5.71 -1.62
C PRO A 120 4.81 -6.25 -2.11
N GLY A 121 5.34 -5.64 -3.18
CA GLY A 121 6.68 -5.97 -3.70
C GLY A 121 7.85 -5.36 -2.93
N GLU A 122 7.56 -4.48 -1.96
CA GLU A 122 8.55 -3.73 -1.20
C GLU A 122 8.09 -3.53 0.25
N HIS A 123 9.04 -3.31 1.16
CA HIS A 123 8.71 -3.00 2.54
C HIS A 123 8.15 -1.57 2.65
N GLN A 124 7.19 -1.36 3.56
CA GLN A 124 6.54 -0.06 3.77
C GLN A 124 5.84 0.50 2.52
N ALA A 125 5.27 -0.38 1.71
CA ALA A 125 4.71 0.01 0.43
C ALA A 125 3.46 0.90 0.57
N PRO A 126 3.27 1.87 -0.33
CA PRO A 126 2.07 2.70 -0.37
C PRO A 126 0.86 1.93 -0.95
N LYS A 127 -0.31 2.57 -0.95
CA LYS A 127 -1.51 2.08 -1.62
C LYS A 127 -1.36 2.08 -3.14
N GLY A 128 -2.14 1.24 -3.81
CA GLY A 128 -2.21 1.20 -5.27
C GLY A 128 -1.07 0.45 -5.94
N VAL A 129 -0.19 -0.20 -5.17
CA VAL A 129 0.85 -1.09 -5.70
C VAL A 129 0.28 -2.48 -6.02
N SER A 130 1.05 -3.25 -6.80
CA SER A 130 0.71 -4.63 -7.14
C SER A 130 0.70 -5.53 -5.89
N VAL A 131 -0.27 -6.44 -5.84
CA VAL A 131 -0.39 -7.44 -4.77
C VAL A 131 0.29 -8.75 -5.20
N ASN A 132 1.29 -9.17 -4.43
CA ASN A 132 1.99 -10.44 -4.61
C ASN A 132 1.46 -11.52 -3.66
N GLY A 133 1.89 -12.75 -3.88
CA GLY A 133 1.50 -13.90 -3.08
C GLY A 133 0.11 -14.47 -3.40
N PRO A 134 -0.30 -15.53 -2.68
CA PRO A 134 0.43 -16.23 -1.62
C PRO A 134 1.64 -17.00 -2.18
N GLU A 135 2.83 -16.74 -1.66
CA GLU A 135 4.05 -17.49 -1.98
C GLU A 135 4.37 -18.50 -0.88
N GLU A 136 5.22 -19.50 -1.15
CA GLU A 136 5.66 -20.44 -0.11
C GLU A 136 6.57 -19.73 0.89
N GLY A 137 6.02 -19.32 2.02
CA GLY A 137 6.76 -18.73 3.14
C GLY A 137 6.12 -17.46 3.69
N GLN A 138 6.67 -16.96 4.80
CA GLN A 138 6.26 -15.68 5.37
C GLN A 138 7.06 -14.55 4.71
N SER A 139 6.36 -13.64 4.04
CA SER A 139 6.96 -12.42 3.53
C SER A 139 7.16 -11.40 4.65
N GLU A 140 8.24 -10.62 4.58
CA GLU A 140 8.51 -9.48 5.47
C GLU A 140 7.96 -8.14 4.92
N PHE A 141 7.42 -8.17 3.70
CA PHE A 141 6.88 -6.98 3.04
C PHE A 141 5.47 -6.70 3.52
N ALA A 142 5.20 -5.43 3.83
CA ALA A 142 3.95 -4.99 4.39
C ALA A 142 3.59 -3.62 3.81
N TRP A 143 2.29 -3.39 3.65
CA TRP A 143 1.78 -2.06 3.32
C TRP A 143 1.88 -1.17 4.56
N MET A 144 2.09 0.12 4.35
CA MET A 144 2.12 1.11 5.42
C MET A 144 1.10 2.20 5.19
N ILE A 145 0.22 2.41 6.18
CA ILE A 145 -0.53 3.68 6.29
C ILE A 145 0.33 4.60 7.14
N ASP A 146 0.76 5.73 6.59
CA ASP A 146 1.56 6.73 7.29
C ASP A 146 0.80 8.05 7.41
N GLY A 147 0.21 8.26 8.57
CA GLY A 147 -0.54 9.46 8.92
C GLY A 147 0.30 10.61 9.45
N ARG A 148 1.63 10.50 9.46
CA ARG A 148 2.53 11.57 9.94
C ARG A 148 2.66 12.69 8.91
N GLU A 149 3.10 13.85 9.39
CA GLU A 149 3.50 14.96 8.53
C GLU A 149 4.74 14.56 7.73
N LYS A 150 4.72 14.80 6.42
CA LYS A 150 5.88 14.62 5.56
C LYS A 150 6.59 15.95 5.44
N VAL A 151 7.86 15.97 5.82
CA VAL A 151 8.70 17.16 5.72
C VAL A 151 9.87 16.82 4.81
N VAL A 152 10.14 17.70 3.85
CA VAL A 152 11.30 17.59 2.96
C VAL A 152 12.24 18.77 3.17
N GLN A 153 13.54 18.47 3.10
CA GLN A 153 14.58 19.47 3.14
C GLN A 153 14.79 20.02 1.72
N GLY A 154 14.62 21.32 1.56
CA GLY A 154 14.92 22.04 0.32
C GLY A 154 16.42 22.22 0.10
N ASP A 155 16.78 22.66 -1.09
CA ASP A 155 18.18 22.98 -1.46
C ASP A 155 18.76 24.13 -0.61
N ASP A 156 17.89 24.93 0.00
CA ASP A 156 18.19 26.01 0.94
C ASP A 156 18.36 25.53 2.39
N GLU A 157 18.37 24.21 2.61
CA GLU A 157 18.34 23.53 3.92
C GLU A 157 17.07 23.80 4.75
N GLU A 158 16.07 24.51 4.21
CA GLU A 158 14.78 24.75 4.90
C GLU A 158 13.86 23.53 4.80
N LEU A 159 13.02 23.36 5.82
CA LEU A 159 12.07 22.26 5.91
C LEU A 159 10.69 22.70 5.42
N TYR A 160 10.19 22.05 4.38
CA TYR A 160 8.88 22.32 3.81
C TYR A 160 7.92 21.17 4.11
N GLU A 161 6.74 21.51 4.61
CA GLU A 161 5.62 20.57 4.73
C GLU A 161 5.17 20.13 3.33
N MET A 162 5.28 18.83 3.07
CA MET A 162 4.73 18.20 1.89
C MET A 162 3.33 17.70 2.18
N TRP A 163 2.48 17.82 1.16
CA TRP A 163 1.15 17.27 1.21
C TRP A 163 1.20 15.75 1.42
N ASN A 164 0.53 15.27 2.46
CA ASN A 164 0.30 13.85 2.72
C ASN A 164 -1.21 13.58 2.66
N GLU A 165 -1.65 12.83 1.65
CA GLU A 165 -3.06 12.45 1.49
C GLU A 165 -3.56 11.63 2.69
N ASP A 166 -2.67 10.82 3.27
CA ASP A 166 -3.01 9.91 4.35
C ASP A 166 -2.81 10.54 5.73
N LEU A 167 -2.55 11.86 5.83
CA LEU A 167 -2.37 12.58 7.09
C LEU A 167 -3.50 12.28 8.10
N GLY A 168 -3.14 11.83 9.30
CA GLY A 168 -4.10 11.43 10.32
C GLY A 168 -3.57 11.45 11.74
N GLU A 169 -4.48 11.69 12.67
CA GLU A 169 -4.23 11.62 14.11
C GLU A 169 -4.44 10.20 14.62
N HIS A 170 -3.92 9.93 15.82
CA HIS A 170 -4.22 8.69 16.55
C HIS A 170 -5.74 8.53 16.70
N GLY A 171 -6.24 7.32 16.44
CA GLY A 171 -7.66 7.00 16.42
C GLY A 171 -8.41 7.41 15.16
N ASP A 172 -7.78 8.11 14.20
CA ASP A 172 -8.38 8.27 12.87
C ASP A 172 -8.49 6.90 12.20
N CYS A 173 -9.65 6.64 11.59
CA CYS A 173 -9.94 5.36 10.95
C CYS A 173 -9.73 5.43 9.43
N TYR A 174 -9.21 4.35 8.86
CA TYR A 174 -8.97 4.16 7.44
C TYR A 174 -9.72 2.91 6.99
N ARG A 175 -10.42 3.01 5.85
CA ARG A 175 -11.04 1.85 5.20
C ARG A 175 -10.05 1.25 4.23
N VAL A 176 -9.40 0.17 4.64
CA VAL A 176 -8.50 -0.63 3.80
C VAL A 176 -9.36 -1.52 2.90
N ARG A 177 -9.05 -1.57 1.60
CA ARG A 177 -9.78 -2.34 0.59
C ARG A 177 -8.81 -3.17 -0.23
N LEU A 178 -9.03 -4.48 -0.27
CA LEU A 178 -8.51 -5.37 -1.30
C LEU A 178 -9.49 -5.38 -2.47
N ARG A 179 -9.01 -5.06 -3.67
CA ARG A 179 -9.80 -5.16 -4.90
C ARG A 179 -9.26 -6.26 -5.79
N ILE A 180 -10.16 -7.06 -6.33
CA ILE A 180 -9.86 -8.18 -7.21
C ILE A 180 -10.69 -8.04 -8.48
N ALA A 181 -10.03 -7.98 -9.63
CA ALA A 181 -10.67 -7.91 -10.95
C ALA A 181 -9.96 -8.85 -11.94
N GLY A 182 -10.58 -10.00 -12.22
CA GLY A 182 -9.92 -11.06 -13.00
C GLY A 182 -8.69 -11.59 -12.27
N GLU A 183 -7.52 -11.50 -12.90
CA GLU A 183 -6.20 -11.82 -12.33
C GLU A 183 -5.57 -10.66 -11.54
N TRP A 184 -6.13 -9.44 -11.66
CA TRP A 184 -5.54 -8.22 -11.10
C TRP A 184 -6.00 -8.01 -9.66
N ARG A 185 -5.05 -7.60 -8.81
CA ARG A 185 -5.29 -7.32 -7.40
C ARG A 185 -4.56 -6.07 -6.96
N THR A 186 -5.22 -5.22 -6.18
CA THR A 186 -4.59 -4.07 -5.53
C THR A 186 -5.16 -3.84 -4.14
N VAL A 187 -4.37 -3.16 -3.31
CA VAL A 187 -4.80 -2.68 -2.00
C VAL A 187 -4.83 -1.17 -2.03
N ASP A 188 -5.95 -0.59 -1.62
CA ASP A 188 -6.05 0.83 -1.34
C ASP A 188 -6.64 1.11 0.03
N TRP A 189 -6.53 2.37 0.45
CA TRP A 189 -7.21 2.84 1.63
C TRP A 189 -7.66 4.29 1.49
N GLU A 190 -8.70 4.60 2.25
CA GLU A 190 -9.28 5.94 2.33
C GLU A 190 -9.53 6.29 3.79
N LYS A 191 -9.13 7.50 4.17
CA LYS A 191 -9.42 8.04 5.50
C LYS A 191 -10.92 8.24 5.67
N LEU A 192 -11.49 7.62 6.69
CA LEU A 192 -12.88 7.80 7.05
C LEU A 192 -13.08 9.14 7.76
N LYS A 193 -14.18 9.81 7.43
CA LYS A 193 -14.58 11.01 8.18
C LYS A 193 -14.92 10.58 9.61
N ALA A 194 -14.32 11.26 10.58
CA ALA A 194 -14.64 11.04 11.98
C ALA A 194 -16.16 11.11 12.19
N PRO A 195 -16.78 10.18 12.93
CA PRO A 195 -18.18 10.30 13.31
C PRO A 195 -18.38 11.66 13.99
N GLN A 196 -19.48 12.36 13.65
CA GLN A 196 -19.78 13.69 14.21
C GLN A 196 -19.96 13.58 15.72
N GLY A 197 -18.88 13.82 16.46
CA GLY A 197 -18.82 13.62 17.90
C GLY A 197 -17.39 13.26 18.28
N LYS A 198 -16.54 14.27 18.44
CA LYS A 198 -15.20 14.11 19.01
C LYS A 198 -15.32 13.37 20.33
N VAL A 199 -15.00 12.08 20.36
CA VAL A 199 -14.56 11.44 21.60
C VAL A 199 -13.08 11.79 21.68
N SER A 200 -12.79 13.00 22.17
CA SER A 200 -11.44 13.40 22.53
C SER A 200 -11.03 12.69 23.81
N ASN A 201 -10.94 11.36 23.79
CA ASN A 201 -10.23 10.67 24.83
C ASN A 201 -8.81 10.47 24.30
N ARG A 202 -7.98 11.51 24.44
CA ARG A 202 -6.53 11.40 24.33
C ARG A 202 -6.08 10.48 25.46
N GLN A 203 -6.23 9.17 25.27
CA GLN A 203 -5.49 8.18 26.04
C GLN A 203 -4.10 8.17 25.42
N PHE A 204 -3.18 8.91 26.05
CA PHE A 204 -1.76 8.72 25.79
C PHE A 204 -1.35 7.41 26.46
N GLY A 205 -0.66 6.55 25.74
CA GLY A 205 0.03 5.40 26.29
C GLY A 205 1.10 5.90 27.24
N GLU A 206 1.12 5.33 28.43
CA GLU A 206 2.19 5.56 29.38
C GLU A 206 3.35 4.63 29.02
N TYR A 207 4.49 5.19 28.63
CA TYR A 207 5.70 4.43 28.37
C TYR A 207 6.46 4.22 29.68
N TYR A 208 6.98 3.01 29.90
CA TYR A 208 7.76 2.66 31.07
C TYR A 208 9.17 2.22 30.62
N LEU A 209 10.21 2.72 31.30
CA LEU A 209 11.56 2.22 31.15
C LEU A 209 11.74 1.00 32.08
N ILE A 210 12.44 -0.01 31.59
CA ILE A 210 12.87 -1.19 32.34
C ILE A 210 14.32 -1.43 31.95
N GLY A 211 15.21 -1.50 32.93
CA GLY A 211 16.63 -1.71 32.73
C GLY A 211 17.35 -2.03 34.03
N ASP A 212 18.64 -2.30 33.92
CA ASP A 212 19.54 -2.42 35.08
C ASP A 212 19.54 -1.14 35.93
N CYS A 213 19.33 0.02 35.31
CA CYS A 213 19.25 1.31 35.97
C CYS A 213 18.02 1.50 36.86
N ASN A 214 17.02 0.62 36.81
CA ASN A 214 15.84 0.65 37.68
C ASN A 214 15.48 -0.72 38.26
N ASP A 215 16.48 -1.58 38.50
CA ASP A 215 16.30 -2.92 39.09
C ASP A 215 15.26 -3.78 38.35
N TRP A 216 15.10 -3.56 37.04
CA TRP A 216 14.08 -4.20 36.20
C TRP A 216 12.63 -3.92 36.61
N GLU A 217 12.38 -2.89 37.42
CA GLU A 217 11.04 -2.43 37.74
C GLU A 217 10.50 -1.51 36.64
N ALA A 218 9.22 -1.65 36.28
CA ALA A 218 8.58 -0.75 35.33
C ALA A 218 8.44 0.65 35.94
N GLN A 219 9.27 1.59 35.49
CA GLN A 219 9.21 2.98 35.93
C GLN A 219 8.70 3.87 34.78
N LEU A 220 7.68 4.68 35.05
CA LEU A 220 7.12 5.61 34.05
C LEU A 220 8.25 6.48 33.48
N ALA A 221 8.41 6.44 32.16
CA ALA A 221 9.40 7.24 31.45
C ALA A 221 9.04 8.72 31.67
N GLN A 222 9.87 9.42 32.45
CA GLN A 222 9.72 10.86 32.59
C GLN A 222 9.90 11.50 31.20
N GLN A 223 9.10 12.51 30.88
CA GLN A 223 9.29 13.29 29.65
C GLN A 223 10.75 13.72 29.58
N LEU A 224 11.46 13.28 28.54
CA LEU A 224 12.84 13.69 28.28
C LEU A 224 12.85 15.22 28.19
N GLN A 225 13.42 15.87 29.19
CA GLN A 225 13.68 17.29 29.14
C GLN A 225 14.92 17.50 28.26
N PRO A 226 14.90 18.49 27.36
CA PRO A 226 16.11 18.85 26.62
C PRO A 226 17.22 19.20 27.61
N ASP A 227 18.43 18.72 27.33
CA ASP A 227 19.62 19.00 28.14
C ASP A 227 19.80 20.54 28.17
N PRO A 228 19.84 21.18 29.35
CA PRO A 228 19.91 22.64 29.43
C PRO A 228 21.19 23.26 28.84
N ASP A 229 22.19 22.45 28.46
CA ASP A 229 23.50 22.91 28.00
C ASP A 229 23.91 22.45 26.58
N VAL A 230 22.95 22.20 25.66
CA VAL A 230 23.22 22.07 24.21
C VAL A 230 22.35 23.00 23.37
#